data_AF-A0A067TYQ7-F1
#
_entry.id   AF-A0A067TYQ7-F1
#
_cell.length_a   1.000
_cell.length_b   1.000
_cell.length_c   1.000
_cell.angle_alpha   90.00
_cell.angle_beta   90.00
_cell.angle_gamma   90.00
#
_symmetry.space_group_name_H-M   'P 1'
#
loop_
_entity.id
_entity.type
_entity.pdbx_description
1 polymer ?
#
loop_
_entity_poly.entity_id
_entity_poly.type
_entity_poly.pdbx_seq_one_letter_code
_entity_poly.pdbx_strand_id
1 'polypeptide(L)'
;MDYSSETESHSSCSSSSHSFHNPPVDDALLIRDPRHLQRSSEQPLTLQDIRREIQTILRQDISHLTKTENIADDILLSSAILLNFLTCIPRLLANDKDIPVIIAAFSALVTPQFIERLFEYRRISRSAPLRIKAPKDSTVQTWVDVFLARLSLLVGPIAFGTIRIDYPGPICQETIKLQKQDDAVHATSQLPENWHDLKFVIGSHNFSPAAKRIALSLLFAVYVMGPQLTFFGSWQRPRYGDTAWPKPDASLAFKPQKEDLLDCLLIAARQMSSQMQAPSASFDCHGERTSMAMLISLFSVIYDVPDPNTRTLRTVQLRPEGLYYLLDLIWIVIGTENNSFLPLEELDLPQIILLRWGDSVPWSWSIWTDERNANTEHLRLVRLGCTILIGHYFQPCLPPNMRKYLGSTSDVVYLKIYQHHAS
;
A
#
# COMPACT_ATOMS: atom_id res chain seq x y z
N MET A 1 -61.24 37.07 12.79
CA MET A 1 -60.79 36.43 11.54
C MET A 1 -59.96 35.25 11.97
N ASP A 2 -60.59 34.09 11.82
CA ASP A 2 -60.30 32.86 12.55
C ASP A 2 -59.09 32.11 12.00
N TYR A 3 -58.41 31.47 12.96
CA TYR A 3 -57.37 30.47 12.79
C TYR A 3 -57.89 29.28 11.95
N SER A 4 -57.08 28.83 10.99
CA SER A 4 -57.19 27.49 10.41
C SER A 4 -55.81 26.84 10.48
N SER A 5 -55.71 25.86 11.37
CA SER A 5 -54.56 24.99 11.62
C SER A 5 -54.55 23.84 10.61
N GLU A 6 -53.55 23.78 9.74
CA GLU A 6 -53.25 22.59 8.95
C GLU A 6 -52.30 21.69 9.76
N THR A 7 -52.79 20.49 10.06
CA THR A 7 -52.05 19.38 10.66
C THR A 7 -51.36 18.58 9.55
N GLU A 8 -50.04 18.68 9.44
CA GLU A 8 -49.23 17.77 8.63
C GLU A 8 -48.97 16.46 9.40
N SER A 9 -49.32 15.36 8.76
CA SER A 9 -49.18 14.00 9.25
C SER A 9 -47.77 13.47 8.99
N HIS A 10 -47.02 13.20 10.07
CA HIS A 10 -45.78 12.44 9.99
C HIS A 10 -46.06 10.98 9.63
N SER A 11 -45.73 10.61 8.39
CA SER A 11 -45.68 9.22 7.94
C SER A 11 -44.39 8.57 8.45
N SER A 12 -44.51 7.69 9.43
CA SER A 12 -43.43 6.90 9.99
C SER A 12 -43.00 5.82 8.99
N CYS A 13 -41.86 6.01 8.33
CA CYS A 13 -41.23 4.98 7.52
C CYS A 13 -40.50 4.00 8.47
N SER A 14 -41.11 2.84 8.70
CA SER A 14 -40.52 1.73 9.44
C SER A 14 -39.34 1.15 8.64
N SER A 15 -38.13 1.45 9.11
CA SER A 15 -36.89 0.81 8.66
C SER A 15 -36.88 -0.66 9.10
N SER A 16 -37.29 -1.55 8.20
CA SER A 16 -37.12 -3.00 8.35
C SER A 16 -35.64 -3.35 8.24
N SER A 17 -34.99 -3.58 9.37
CA SER A 17 -33.67 -4.18 9.45
C SER A 17 -33.74 -5.65 9.04
N HIS A 18 -33.67 -5.93 7.73
CA HIS A 18 -33.41 -7.27 7.23
C HIS A 18 -31.93 -7.59 7.48
N SER A 19 -31.66 -8.42 8.50
CA SER A 19 -30.35 -9.05 8.63
C SER A 19 -30.20 -10.05 7.48
N PHE A 20 -29.36 -9.72 6.51
CA PHE A 20 -28.88 -10.70 5.54
C PHE A 20 -27.94 -11.64 6.28
N HIS A 21 -28.48 -12.78 6.74
CA HIS A 21 -27.67 -13.95 7.05
C HIS A 21 -27.09 -14.48 5.73
N ASN A 22 -25.90 -14.01 5.38
CA ASN A 22 -25.09 -14.71 4.39
C ASN A 22 -24.73 -16.08 4.99
N PRO A 23 -24.97 -17.19 4.29
CA PRO A 23 -24.44 -18.47 4.73
C PRO A 23 -22.91 -18.36 4.81
N PRO A 24 -22.26 -18.96 5.83
CA PRO A 24 -20.81 -18.99 5.88
C PRO A 24 -20.29 -19.53 4.55
N VAL A 25 -19.39 -18.78 3.92
CA VAL A 25 -18.66 -19.25 2.75
C VAL A 25 -17.93 -20.50 3.22
N ASP A 26 -18.33 -21.65 2.68
CA ASP A 26 -17.67 -22.91 2.98
C ASP A 26 -16.20 -22.81 2.52
N ASP A 27 -15.29 -22.60 3.48
CA ASP A 27 -13.84 -22.79 3.36
C ASP A 27 -13.48 -24.20 2.80
N ALA A 28 -14.47 -25.10 2.74
CA ALA A 28 -14.37 -26.49 2.31
C ALA A 28 -13.98 -26.70 0.83
N LEU A 29 -14.03 -25.66 -0.02
CA LEU A 29 -13.65 -25.79 -1.44
C LEU A 29 -12.26 -25.30 -1.81
N LEU A 30 -11.53 -24.64 -0.90
CA LEU A 30 -10.15 -24.17 -1.19
C LEU A 30 -9.05 -25.06 -0.60
N ILE A 31 -9.36 -25.91 0.39
CA ILE A 31 -8.43 -26.94 0.88
C ILE A 31 -9.25 -28.18 1.26
N ARG A 32 -9.28 -29.18 0.38
CA ARG A 32 -9.81 -30.52 0.73
C ARG A 32 -8.90 -31.12 1.80
N ASP A 33 -9.29 -30.93 3.06
CA ASP A 33 -8.69 -31.50 4.27
C ASP A 33 -7.36 -30.87 4.74
N PRO A 34 -7.38 -29.82 5.59
CA PRO A 34 -6.17 -29.26 6.21
C PRO A 34 -5.45 -30.22 7.17
N ARG A 35 -5.97 -31.43 7.40
CA ARG A 35 -5.32 -32.46 8.23
C ARG A 35 -3.97 -32.95 7.68
N HIS A 36 -3.71 -32.82 6.38
CA HIS A 36 -2.38 -33.12 5.83
C HIS A 36 -1.35 -31.99 6.03
N LEU A 37 -1.79 -30.78 6.40
CA LEU A 37 -0.92 -29.65 6.76
C LEU A 37 -0.58 -29.62 8.27
N GLN A 38 -1.07 -30.56 9.07
CA GLN A 38 -0.63 -30.77 10.47
C GLN A 38 0.77 -31.40 10.61
N ARG A 39 1.67 -31.21 9.63
CA ARG A 39 3.10 -31.46 9.83
C ARG A 39 3.64 -30.39 10.79
N SER A 40 3.75 -30.74 12.07
CA SER A 40 4.67 -30.14 13.05
C SER A 40 4.61 -28.61 13.16
N SER A 41 3.46 -28.05 13.52
CA SER A 41 3.14 -26.61 13.51
C SER A 41 3.90 -25.71 14.50
N GLU A 42 4.99 -26.17 15.10
CA GLU A 42 5.72 -25.39 16.12
C GLU A 42 7.04 -24.79 15.63
N GLN A 43 7.59 -25.27 14.51
CA GLN A 43 8.82 -24.68 13.98
C GLN A 43 8.51 -23.49 13.07
N PRO A 44 9.06 -22.29 13.35
CA PRO A 44 8.89 -21.14 12.47
C PRO A 44 9.51 -21.42 11.11
N LEU A 45 8.75 -21.15 10.04
CA LEU A 45 9.24 -21.30 8.66
C LEU A 45 10.51 -20.47 8.46
N THR A 46 11.55 -21.10 7.92
CA THR A 46 12.79 -20.39 7.64
C THR A 46 12.65 -19.56 6.36
N LEU A 47 13.49 -18.52 6.21
CA LEU A 47 13.56 -17.75 4.96
C LEU A 47 13.88 -18.64 3.74
N GLN A 48 14.64 -19.71 3.93
CA GLN A 48 14.98 -20.65 2.86
C GLN A 48 13.75 -21.46 2.41
N ASP A 49 12.90 -21.88 3.35
CA ASP A 49 11.65 -22.55 3.02
C ASP A 49 10.74 -21.63 2.20
N ILE A 50 10.57 -20.39 2.64
CA ILE A 50 9.75 -19.40 1.93
C ILE A 50 10.28 -19.16 0.51
N ARG A 51 11.60 -18.99 0.35
CA ARG A 51 12.23 -18.85 -0.96
C ARG A 51 12.04 -20.09 -1.84
N ARG A 52 12.13 -21.29 -1.26
CA ARG A 52 11.89 -22.55 -1.99
C ARG A 52 10.45 -22.56 -2.53
N GLU A 53 9.45 -22.27 -1.70
CA GLU A 53 8.05 -22.27 -2.13
C GLU A 53 7.76 -21.20 -3.20
N ILE A 54 8.35 -19.99 -3.07
CA ILE A 54 8.28 -18.96 -4.11
C ILE A 54 8.86 -19.48 -5.43
N GLN A 55 10.02 -20.14 -5.38
CA GLN A 55 10.67 -20.69 -6.57
C GLN A 55 9.86 -21.84 -7.19
N THR A 56 9.19 -22.67 -6.38
CA THR A 56 8.25 -23.69 -6.88
C THR A 56 7.15 -23.04 -7.71
N ILE A 57 6.48 -22.00 -7.18
CA ILE A 57 5.40 -21.29 -7.88
C ILE A 57 5.90 -20.59 -9.16
N LEU A 58 7.10 -20.00 -9.14
CA LEU A 58 7.69 -19.29 -10.28
C LEU A 58 8.12 -20.22 -11.42
N ARG A 59 8.69 -21.39 -11.10
CA ARG A 59 9.29 -22.29 -12.10
C ARG A 59 8.27 -23.11 -12.87
N GLN A 60 7.09 -23.31 -12.30
CA GLN A 60 6.10 -24.16 -12.94
C GLN A 60 5.54 -23.53 -14.21
N ASP A 61 5.51 -24.33 -15.27
CA ASP A 61 4.96 -23.92 -16.56
C ASP A 61 3.44 -23.98 -16.50
N ILE A 62 2.87 -22.80 -16.64
CA ILE A 62 1.46 -22.52 -16.57
C ILE A 62 0.67 -23.29 -17.63
N SER A 63 1.26 -23.54 -18.79
CA SER A 63 0.59 -24.25 -19.89
C SER A 63 0.25 -25.71 -19.55
N HIS A 64 1.00 -26.32 -18.62
CA HIS A 64 0.83 -27.72 -18.22
C HIS A 64 -0.22 -27.96 -17.14
N LEU A 65 -0.62 -26.92 -16.39
CA LEU A 65 -1.63 -26.99 -15.33
C LEU A 65 -2.98 -27.54 -15.77
N THR A 66 -3.34 -27.30 -17.03
CA THR A 66 -4.62 -27.78 -17.57
C THR A 66 -4.62 -29.29 -17.87
N LYS A 67 -3.45 -29.94 -17.83
CA LYS A 67 -3.27 -31.31 -18.32
C LYS A 67 -2.86 -32.32 -17.25
N THR A 68 -2.25 -31.89 -16.15
CA THR A 68 -1.64 -32.80 -15.16
C THR A 68 -2.09 -32.46 -13.75
N GLU A 69 -2.76 -33.41 -13.08
CA GLU A 69 -3.27 -33.25 -11.71
C GLU A 69 -2.14 -33.01 -10.69
N ASN A 70 -1.01 -33.72 -10.79
CA ASN A 70 0.10 -33.62 -9.83
C ASN A 70 0.74 -32.21 -9.74
N ILE A 71 0.82 -31.48 -10.85
CA ILE A 71 1.43 -30.13 -10.88
C ILE A 71 0.54 -29.14 -10.12
N ALA A 72 -0.79 -29.29 -10.22
CA ALA A 72 -1.73 -28.47 -9.49
C ALA A 72 -1.61 -28.69 -7.98
N ASP A 73 -1.41 -29.94 -7.54
CA ASP A 73 -1.25 -30.27 -6.12
C ASP A 73 -0.01 -29.61 -5.50
N ASP A 74 1.13 -29.61 -6.22
CA ASP A 74 2.36 -28.96 -5.74
C ASP A 74 2.18 -27.43 -5.58
N ILE A 75 1.52 -26.76 -6.52
CA ILE A 75 1.22 -25.32 -6.40
C ILE A 75 0.28 -25.06 -5.24
N LEU A 76 -0.78 -25.86 -5.11
CA LEU A 76 -1.74 -25.69 -4.02
C LEU A 76 -1.04 -25.87 -2.67
N LEU A 77 -0.14 -26.85 -2.55
CA LEU A 77 0.67 -27.06 -1.35
C LEU A 77 1.59 -25.86 -1.07
N SER A 78 2.40 -25.42 -2.04
CA SER A 78 3.29 -24.26 -1.87
C SER A 78 2.50 -22.99 -1.54
N SER A 79 1.34 -22.78 -2.18
CA SER A 79 0.47 -21.64 -1.91
C SER A 79 -0.11 -21.67 -0.50
N ALA A 80 -0.49 -22.85 0.00
CA ALA A 80 -1.00 -23.03 1.36
C ALA A 80 0.09 -22.74 2.41
N ILE A 81 1.33 -23.19 2.18
CA ILE A 81 2.47 -22.90 3.06
C ILE A 81 2.72 -21.39 3.12
N LEU A 82 2.76 -20.71 1.97
CA LEU A 82 2.97 -19.27 1.93
C LEU A 82 1.80 -18.49 2.55
N LEU A 83 0.55 -18.92 2.33
CA LEU A 83 -0.62 -18.29 2.93
C LEU A 83 -0.64 -18.44 4.46
N ASN A 84 -0.25 -19.61 4.96
CA ASN A 84 -0.07 -19.84 6.39
C ASN A 84 1.01 -18.92 6.96
N PHE A 85 2.15 -18.79 6.27
CA PHE A 85 3.19 -17.82 6.63
C PHE A 85 2.64 -16.39 6.72
N LEU A 86 1.93 -15.90 5.70
CA LEU A 86 1.32 -14.57 5.71
C LEU A 86 0.37 -14.36 6.89
N THR A 87 -0.38 -15.40 7.26
CA THR A 87 -1.31 -15.37 8.39
C THR A 87 -0.59 -15.30 9.75
N CYS A 88 0.62 -15.85 9.83
CA CYS A 88 1.46 -15.80 11.03
C CYS A 88 2.20 -14.46 11.19
N ILE A 89 2.43 -13.68 10.13
CA ILE A 89 3.24 -12.45 10.19
C ILE A 89 2.81 -11.49 11.30
N PRO A 90 1.52 -11.17 11.54
CA PRO A 90 1.14 -10.26 12.62
C PRO A 90 1.60 -10.73 14.00
N ARG A 91 1.63 -12.05 14.23
CA ARG A 91 2.15 -12.64 15.49
C ARG A 91 3.67 -12.58 15.53
N LEU A 92 4.33 -12.87 14.41
CA LEU A 92 5.79 -12.84 14.31
C LEU A 92 6.35 -11.41 14.43
N LEU A 93 5.62 -10.40 13.94
CA LEU A 93 5.98 -8.98 14.10
C LEU A 93 5.98 -8.52 15.56
N ALA A 94 5.35 -9.27 16.48
CA ALA A 94 5.44 -8.99 17.92
C ALA A 94 6.78 -9.41 18.53
N ASN A 95 7.61 -10.17 17.79
CA ASN A 95 8.92 -10.64 18.21
C ASN A 95 10.02 -9.99 17.35
N ASP A 96 10.80 -9.10 17.96
CA ASP A 96 11.84 -8.32 17.26
C ASP A 96 12.87 -9.18 16.53
N LYS A 97 13.10 -10.41 17.01
CA LYS A 97 14.06 -11.37 16.41
C LYS A 97 13.62 -11.86 15.03
N ASP A 98 12.32 -11.89 14.76
CA ASP A 98 11.76 -12.43 13.53
C ASP A 98 11.61 -11.35 12.43
N ILE A 99 11.69 -10.07 12.81
CA ILE A 99 11.54 -8.93 11.88
C ILE A 99 12.45 -9.04 10.64
N PRO A 100 13.76 -9.35 10.76
CA PRO A 100 14.61 -9.45 9.58
C PRO A 100 14.17 -10.56 8.62
N VAL A 101 13.70 -11.69 9.14
CA VAL A 101 13.18 -12.82 8.35
C VAL A 101 11.89 -12.42 7.64
N ILE A 102 10.98 -11.76 8.37
CA ILE A 102 9.70 -11.27 7.82
C ILE A 102 9.94 -10.27 6.70
N ILE A 103 10.83 -9.29 6.91
CA ILE A 103 11.16 -8.28 5.91
C ILE A 103 11.76 -8.94 4.66
N ALA A 104 12.71 -9.85 4.83
CA ALA A 104 13.34 -10.54 3.70
C ALA A 104 12.35 -11.44 2.94
N ALA A 105 11.45 -12.11 3.65
CA ALA A 105 10.39 -12.93 3.07
C ALA A 105 9.37 -12.08 2.33
N PHE A 106 8.87 -11.01 2.95
CA PHE A 106 7.94 -10.07 2.32
C PHE A 106 8.55 -9.45 1.06
N SER A 107 9.81 -9.01 1.12
CA SER A 107 10.54 -8.49 -0.04
C SER A 107 10.59 -9.47 -1.21
N ALA A 108 10.72 -10.79 -0.95
CA ALA A 108 10.70 -11.81 -1.98
C ALA A 108 9.29 -12.02 -2.56
N LEU A 109 8.25 -11.87 -1.74
CA LEU A 109 6.85 -12.01 -2.11
C LEU A 109 6.30 -10.81 -2.90
N VAL A 110 6.89 -9.63 -2.78
CA VAL A 110 6.45 -8.42 -3.51
C VAL A 110 7.31 -8.14 -4.75
N THR A 111 8.01 -9.15 -5.27
CA THR A 111 8.75 -8.98 -6.53
C THR A 111 7.77 -8.90 -7.71
N PRO A 112 8.00 -8.05 -8.73
CA PRO A 112 7.12 -7.94 -9.90
C PRO A 112 6.84 -9.31 -10.56
N GLN A 113 7.89 -10.12 -10.72
CA GLN A 113 7.81 -11.44 -11.33
C GLN A 113 6.87 -12.39 -10.58
N PHE A 114 6.93 -12.39 -9.24
CA PHE A 114 6.06 -13.24 -8.44
C PHE A 114 4.61 -12.77 -8.48
N ILE A 115 4.37 -11.46 -8.39
CA ILE A 115 3.00 -10.92 -8.47
C ILE A 115 2.40 -11.14 -9.86
N GLU A 116 3.15 -10.91 -10.94
CA GLU A 116 2.71 -11.24 -12.30
C GLU A 116 2.31 -12.70 -12.43
N ARG A 117 3.15 -13.60 -11.91
CA ARG A 117 2.90 -15.04 -11.89
C ARG A 117 1.61 -15.38 -11.12
N LEU A 118 1.33 -14.73 -9.99
CA LEU A 118 0.06 -14.89 -9.27
C LEU A 118 -1.15 -14.49 -10.13
N PHE A 119 -1.08 -13.36 -10.85
CA PHE A 119 -2.17 -12.94 -11.75
C PHE A 119 -2.37 -13.92 -12.92
N GLU A 120 -1.30 -14.55 -13.43
CA GLU A 120 -1.44 -15.62 -14.43
C GLU A 120 -2.18 -16.84 -13.87
N TYR A 121 -1.86 -17.28 -12.64
CA TYR A 121 -2.60 -18.34 -11.96
C TYR A 121 -4.07 -17.96 -11.75
N ARG A 122 -4.32 -16.71 -11.34
CA ARG A 122 -5.69 -16.19 -11.13
C ARG A 122 -6.53 -16.27 -12.40
N ARG A 123 -5.97 -15.86 -13.54
CA ARG A 123 -6.64 -15.95 -14.85
C ARG A 123 -7.04 -17.39 -15.17
N ILE A 124 -6.15 -18.35 -14.94
CA ILE A 124 -6.45 -19.76 -15.21
C ILE A 124 -7.53 -20.29 -14.28
N SER A 125 -7.39 -20.05 -12.97
CA SER A 125 -8.37 -20.50 -11.98
C SER A 125 -9.77 -19.96 -12.29
N ARG A 126 -9.88 -18.74 -12.83
CA ARG A 126 -11.18 -18.14 -13.22
C ARG A 126 -11.72 -18.63 -14.56
N SER A 127 -10.84 -19.01 -15.47
CA SER A 127 -11.18 -19.58 -16.79
C SER A 127 -11.58 -21.06 -16.73
N ALA A 128 -11.20 -21.77 -15.65
CA ALA A 128 -11.47 -23.19 -15.50
C ALA A 128 -12.99 -23.48 -15.53
N PRO A 129 -13.43 -24.50 -16.29
CA PRO A 129 -14.86 -24.79 -16.52
C PRO A 129 -15.60 -25.37 -15.31
N LEU A 130 -14.96 -25.46 -14.13
CA LEU A 130 -15.53 -25.96 -12.87
C LEU A 130 -16.60 -25.04 -12.25
N ARG A 131 -17.20 -24.12 -13.02
CA ARG A 131 -18.37 -23.30 -12.64
C ARG A 131 -19.64 -24.15 -12.56
N ILE A 132 -19.61 -25.22 -11.79
CA ILE A 132 -20.76 -26.08 -11.54
C ILE A 132 -21.52 -25.44 -10.37
N LYS A 133 -22.56 -24.66 -10.69
CA LYS A 133 -23.65 -24.17 -9.79
C LYS A 133 -23.42 -22.93 -8.90
N ALA A 134 -22.48 -22.03 -9.21
CA ALA A 134 -22.50 -20.71 -8.55
C ALA A 134 -23.65 -19.84 -9.14
N PRO A 135 -24.38 -19.04 -8.33
CA PRO A 135 -25.31 -18.04 -8.83
C PRO A 135 -24.62 -17.14 -9.84
N LYS A 136 -25.33 -16.74 -10.91
CA LYS A 136 -24.77 -15.96 -12.04
C LYS A 136 -24.07 -14.64 -11.62
N ASP A 137 -24.34 -14.15 -10.42
CA ASP A 137 -23.82 -12.88 -9.90
C ASP A 137 -22.71 -13.02 -8.84
N SER A 138 -22.31 -14.25 -8.47
CA SER A 138 -21.24 -14.45 -7.49
C SER A 138 -19.86 -14.43 -8.17
N THR A 139 -19.04 -13.42 -7.85
CA THR A 139 -17.63 -13.39 -8.28
C THR A 139 -16.90 -14.59 -7.70
N VAL A 140 -16.41 -15.49 -8.56
CA VAL A 140 -15.62 -16.66 -8.15
C VAL A 140 -14.34 -16.19 -7.45
N GLN A 141 -14.24 -16.46 -6.15
CA GLN A 141 -13.03 -16.22 -5.37
C GLN A 141 -12.03 -17.36 -5.61
N THR A 142 -10.77 -17.01 -5.78
CA THR A 142 -9.66 -17.96 -5.98
C THR A 142 -8.69 -17.90 -4.81
N TRP A 143 -7.85 -18.92 -4.62
CA TRP A 143 -6.78 -18.87 -3.60
C TRP A 143 -5.85 -17.67 -3.82
N VAL A 144 -5.66 -17.24 -5.06
CA VAL A 144 -4.88 -16.05 -5.40
C VAL A 144 -5.54 -14.78 -4.86
N ASP A 145 -6.87 -14.68 -4.92
CA ASP A 145 -7.60 -13.54 -4.34
C ASP A 145 -7.36 -13.49 -2.81
N VAL A 146 -7.38 -14.64 -2.12
CA VAL A 146 -7.06 -14.70 -0.70
C VAL A 146 -5.61 -14.30 -0.43
N PHE A 147 -4.67 -14.79 -1.24
CA PHE A 147 -3.25 -14.47 -1.13
C PHE A 147 -2.98 -12.97 -1.28
N LEU A 148 -3.50 -12.36 -2.35
CA LEU A 148 -3.32 -10.94 -2.65
C LEU A 148 -4.00 -10.06 -1.59
N ALA A 149 -5.18 -10.44 -1.10
CA ALA A 149 -5.86 -9.76 0.00
C ALA A 149 -4.97 -9.74 1.25
N ARG A 150 -4.44 -10.90 1.66
CA ARG A 150 -3.55 -11.02 2.83
C ARG A 150 -2.28 -10.21 2.65
N LEU A 151 -1.65 -10.29 1.48
CA LEU A 151 -0.46 -9.52 1.16
C LEU A 151 -0.72 -8.01 1.29
N SER A 152 -1.86 -7.53 0.77
CA SER A 152 -2.23 -6.11 0.83
C SER A 152 -2.50 -5.61 2.26
N LEU A 153 -3.02 -6.46 3.14
CA LEU A 153 -3.27 -6.14 4.55
C LEU A 153 -1.97 -6.04 5.37
N LEU A 154 -0.90 -6.69 4.92
CA LEU A 154 0.40 -6.69 5.59
C LEU A 154 1.26 -5.47 5.25
N VAL A 155 0.95 -4.76 4.16
CA VAL A 155 1.67 -3.57 3.72
C VAL A 155 1.73 -2.52 4.83
N GLY A 156 0.60 -2.20 5.47
CA GLY A 156 0.54 -1.22 6.55
C GLY A 156 1.40 -1.59 7.77
N PRO A 157 1.17 -2.76 8.40
CA PRO A 157 1.98 -3.22 9.54
C PRO A 157 3.48 -3.29 9.25
N ILE A 158 3.89 -3.73 8.07
CA ILE A 158 5.30 -3.81 7.68
C ILE A 158 5.87 -2.40 7.40
N ALA A 159 5.08 -1.52 6.77
CA ALA A 159 5.48 -0.13 6.52
C ALA A 159 5.70 0.65 7.81
N PHE A 160 4.88 0.40 8.83
CA PHE A 160 5.00 1.00 10.16
C PHE A 160 6.31 0.60 10.86
N GLY A 161 6.69 -0.68 10.77
CA GLY A 161 7.93 -1.18 11.36
C GLY A 161 7.86 -1.44 12.87
N THR A 162 6.81 -2.15 13.31
CA THR A 162 6.69 -2.78 14.65
C THR A 162 6.72 -1.85 15.87
N ILE A 163 6.17 -0.63 15.79
CA ILE A 163 5.69 0.00 17.01
C ILE A 163 4.44 -0.77 17.44
N ARG A 164 4.44 -1.26 18.68
CA ARG A 164 3.32 -1.98 19.29
C ARG A 164 2.10 -1.08 19.23
N ILE A 165 1.22 -1.30 18.26
CA ILE A 165 -0.09 -0.68 18.27
C ILE A 165 -0.82 -1.36 19.42
N ASP A 166 -0.93 -0.68 20.56
CA ASP A 166 -1.74 -1.11 21.69
C ASP A 166 -3.20 -1.09 21.25
N TYR A 167 -3.64 -2.19 20.61
CA TYR A 167 -4.99 -2.32 20.12
C TYR A 167 -5.96 -2.48 21.31
N PRO A 168 -7.06 -1.70 21.39
CA PRO A 168 -7.99 -1.75 22.52
C PRO A 168 -8.83 -3.04 22.55
N GLY A 169 -8.58 -3.94 23.51
CA GLY A 169 -9.50 -5.00 23.99
C GLY A 169 -9.75 -6.23 23.06
N PRO A 170 -9.68 -7.48 23.57
CA PRO A 170 -9.60 -8.69 22.72
C PRO A 170 -10.90 -9.20 22.06
N ILE A 171 -12.09 -8.99 22.64
CA ILE A 171 -13.28 -9.80 22.25
C ILE A 171 -14.11 -9.16 21.11
N CYS A 172 -14.19 -7.83 21.03
CA CYS A 172 -14.91 -7.14 19.94
C CYS A 172 -14.07 -7.09 18.64
N GLN A 173 -12.79 -7.46 18.70
CA GLN A 173 -11.86 -7.30 17.58
C GLN A 173 -11.86 -8.47 16.59
N GLU A 174 -12.14 -9.70 17.02
CA GLU A 174 -11.97 -10.87 16.15
C GLU A 174 -13.00 -10.91 15.03
N THR A 175 -14.27 -10.65 15.33
CA THR A 175 -15.34 -10.60 14.31
C THR A 175 -15.09 -9.47 13.29
N ILE A 176 -14.69 -8.29 13.75
CA ILE A 176 -14.33 -7.16 12.87
C ILE A 176 -13.10 -7.50 12.03
N LYS A 177 -12.11 -8.19 12.60
CA LYS A 177 -10.91 -8.65 11.85
C LYS A 177 -11.27 -9.65 10.77
N LEU A 178 -12.13 -10.63 11.08
CA LEU A 178 -12.61 -11.60 10.10
C LEU A 178 -13.42 -10.91 9.01
N GLN A 179 -14.35 -10.03 9.37
CA GLN A 179 -15.12 -9.25 8.40
C GLN A 179 -14.22 -8.41 7.48
N LYS A 180 -13.20 -7.72 8.02
CA LYS A 180 -12.23 -6.97 7.21
C LYS A 180 -11.43 -7.86 6.27
N GLN A 181 -11.14 -9.09 6.66
CA GLN A 181 -10.45 -10.05 5.81
C GLN A 181 -11.36 -10.52 4.67
N ASP A 182 -12.61 -10.86 4.96
CA ASP A 182 -13.60 -11.26 3.96
C ASP A 182 -13.87 -10.12 2.97
N ASP A 183 -14.06 -8.90 3.48
CA ASP A 183 -14.21 -7.69 2.66
C ASP A 183 -12.98 -7.45 1.77
N ALA A 184 -11.77 -7.73 2.27
CA ALA A 184 -10.55 -7.63 1.49
C ALA A 184 -10.48 -8.69 0.38
N VAL A 185 -10.93 -9.93 0.63
CA VAL A 185 -11.00 -10.97 -0.40
C VAL A 185 -12.04 -10.59 -1.46
N HIS A 186 -13.21 -10.10 -1.06
CA HIS A 186 -14.24 -9.61 -1.98
C HIS A 186 -13.78 -8.39 -2.80
N ALA A 187 -13.05 -7.46 -2.19
CA ALA A 187 -12.47 -6.34 -2.90
C ALA A 187 -11.36 -6.79 -3.87
N THR A 188 -10.55 -7.78 -3.46
CA THR A 188 -9.52 -8.37 -4.32
C THR A 188 -10.14 -9.09 -5.51
N SER A 189 -11.28 -9.76 -5.34
CA SER A 189 -11.94 -10.46 -6.45
C SER A 189 -12.34 -9.53 -7.59
N GLN A 190 -12.54 -8.23 -7.32
CA GLN A 190 -12.84 -7.20 -8.32
C GLN A 190 -11.62 -6.77 -9.15
N LEU A 191 -10.38 -7.07 -8.73
CA LEU A 191 -9.19 -6.67 -9.47
C LEU A 191 -9.13 -7.31 -10.87
N PRO A 192 -8.49 -6.68 -11.88
CA PRO A 192 -8.37 -7.21 -13.23
C PRO A 192 -7.58 -8.52 -13.29
N GLU A 193 -7.76 -9.31 -14.35
CA GLU A 193 -7.08 -10.60 -14.49
C GLU A 193 -5.57 -10.46 -14.77
N ASN A 194 -5.14 -9.37 -15.40
CA ASN A 194 -3.72 -9.12 -15.69
C ASN A 194 -3.11 -8.11 -14.71
N TRP A 195 -1.87 -8.37 -14.27
CA TRP A 195 -1.13 -7.45 -13.40
C TRP A 195 -0.96 -6.05 -14.01
N HIS A 196 -0.64 -5.97 -15.30
CA HIS A 196 -0.41 -4.70 -15.98
C HIS A 196 -1.64 -3.78 -16.02
N ASP A 197 -2.84 -4.36 -15.91
CA ASP A 197 -4.10 -3.61 -15.90
C ASP A 197 -4.42 -3.04 -14.51
N LEU A 198 -3.70 -3.47 -13.46
CA LEU A 198 -3.95 -3.05 -12.08
C LEU A 198 -3.80 -1.52 -11.90
N LYS A 199 -2.91 -0.89 -12.68
CA LYS A 199 -2.72 0.56 -12.70
C LYS A 199 -3.99 1.33 -13.08
N PHE A 200 -4.87 0.74 -13.88
CA PHE A 200 -6.12 1.40 -14.27
C PHE A 200 -7.18 1.36 -13.16
N VAL A 201 -7.05 0.46 -12.18
CA VAL A 201 -8.00 0.33 -11.06
C VAL A 201 -8.01 1.58 -10.19
N ILE A 202 -6.83 2.12 -9.86
CA ILE A 202 -6.69 3.22 -8.89
C ILE A 202 -7.39 4.51 -9.36
N GLY A 203 -7.37 4.80 -10.67
CA GLY A 203 -8.02 5.98 -11.26
C GLY A 203 -9.41 5.72 -11.85
N SER A 204 -9.90 4.47 -11.88
CA SER A 204 -11.15 4.15 -12.56
C SER A 204 -12.38 4.37 -11.67
N HIS A 205 -13.49 4.86 -12.24
CA HIS A 205 -14.76 5.00 -11.49
C HIS A 205 -15.53 3.67 -11.35
N ASN A 206 -15.09 2.61 -12.01
CA ASN A 206 -15.82 1.34 -12.09
C ASN A 206 -15.47 0.35 -10.96
N PHE A 207 -14.50 0.69 -10.11
CA PHE A 207 -14.06 -0.17 -9.01
C PHE A 207 -14.45 0.42 -7.67
N SER A 208 -14.81 -0.46 -6.73
CA SER A 208 -15.11 -0.06 -5.37
C SER A 208 -13.90 0.62 -4.70
N PRO A 209 -14.12 1.52 -3.72
CA PRO A 209 -13.03 2.12 -2.96
C PRO A 209 -12.11 1.08 -2.30
N ALA A 210 -12.66 -0.04 -1.82
CA ALA A 210 -11.87 -1.12 -1.24
C ALA A 210 -10.93 -1.77 -2.27
N ALA A 211 -11.42 -2.07 -3.47
CA ALA A 211 -10.60 -2.63 -4.55
C ALA A 211 -9.48 -1.65 -4.96
N LYS A 212 -9.76 -0.35 -5.03
CA LYS A 212 -8.75 0.70 -5.28
C LYS A 212 -7.65 0.72 -4.23
N ARG A 213 -8.02 0.63 -2.94
CA ARG A 213 -7.06 0.58 -1.84
C ARG A 213 -6.16 -0.65 -1.92
N ILE A 214 -6.72 -1.82 -2.24
CA ILE A 214 -5.93 -3.05 -2.42
C ILE A 214 -4.99 -2.92 -3.62
N ALA A 215 -5.49 -2.45 -4.77
CA ALA A 215 -4.67 -2.23 -5.96
C ALA A 215 -3.49 -1.28 -5.66
N LEU A 216 -3.77 -0.16 -5.00
CA LEU A 216 -2.75 0.81 -4.62
C LEU A 216 -1.74 0.23 -3.61
N SER A 217 -2.22 -0.51 -2.62
CA SER A 217 -1.38 -1.19 -1.62
C SER A 217 -0.42 -2.18 -2.28
N LEU A 218 -0.91 -2.98 -3.24
CA LEU A 218 -0.07 -3.91 -4.01
C LEU A 218 0.95 -3.18 -4.89
N LEU A 219 0.53 -2.13 -5.62
CA LEU A 219 1.45 -1.32 -6.44
C LEU A 219 2.54 -0.66 -5.58
N PHE A 220 2.16 -0.09 -4.43
CA PHE A 220 3.09 0.47 -3.46
C PHE A 220 4.04 -0.60 -2.89
N ALA A 221 3.54 -1.78 -2.53
CA ALA A 221 4.36 -2.87 -2.05
C ALA A 221 5.40 -3.33 -3.08
N VAL A 222 5.01 -3.45 -4.35
CA VAL A 222 5.87 -3.94 -5.43
C VAL A 222 6.88 -2.88 -5.91
N TYR A 223 6.44 -1.65 -6.11
CA TYR A 223 7.29 -0.61 -6.72
C TYR A 223 8.02 0.27 -5.71
N VAL A 224 7.57 0.32 -4.46
CA VAL A 224 8.17 1.15 -3.41
C VAL A 224 8.83 0.28 -2.35
N MET A 225 8.05 -0.54 -1.65
CA MET A 225 8.57 -1.30 -0.51
C MET A 225 9.56 -2.38 -0.94
N GLY A 226 9.22 -3.19 -1.94
CA GLY A 226 10.03 -4.33 -2.40
C GLY A 226 11.48 -3.94 -2.70
N PRO A 227 11.72 -3.00 -3.64
CA PRO A 227 13.06 -2.52 -3.95
C PRO A 227 13.79 -2.03 -2.70
N GLN A 228 13.18 -1.13 -1.92
CA GLN A 228 13.80 -0.58 -0.71
C GLN A 228 14.18 -1.70 0.28
N LEU A 229 13.28 -2.65 0.56
CA LEU A 229 13.50 -3.78 1.46
C LEU A 229 14.59 -4.75 0.96
N THR A 230 14.70 -4.93 -0.35
CA THR A 230 15.72 -5.83 -0.94
C THR A 230 17.12 -5.25 -0.72
N PHE A 231 17.28 -3.93 -0.87
CA PHE A 231 18.54 -3.23 -0.59
C PHE A 231 18.89 -3.23 0.91
N PHE A 232 17.90 -3.29 1.81
CA PHE A 232 18.12 -3.41 3.25
C PHE A 232 18.54 -4.82 3.71
N GLY A 233 18.41 -5.85 2.87
CA GLY A 233 18.80 -7.24 3.22
C GLY A 233 20.28 -7.40 3.57
N SER A 234 21.14 -6.51 3.07
CA SER A 234 22.47 -6.26 3.63
C SER A 234 22.40 -5.00 4.47
N TRP A 235 22.15 -5.12 5.79
CA TRP A 235 22.28 -3.99 6.73
C TRP A 235 23.69 -3.38 6.79
N GLN A 236 24.63 -3.85 5.96
CA GLN A 236 25.84 -3.16 5.59
C GLN A 236 25.53 -2.14 4.48
N ARG A 237 25.18 -0.90 4.86
CA ARG A 237 25.05 0.20 3.89
C ARG A 237 26.37 0.44 3.15
N PRO A 238 26.32 0.89 1.88
CA PRO A 238 27.48 1.41 1.17
C PRO A 238 28.19 2.45 2.04
N ARG A 239 29.52 2.34 2.14
CA ARG A 239 30.33 3.33 2.86
C ARG A 239 30.19 4.69 2.15
N TYR A 240 30.17 5.72 2.98
CA TYR A 240 30.06 7.13 2.61
C TYR A 240 30.94 7.49 1.38
N GLY A 241 30.32 7.86 0.25
CA GLY A 241 31.02 8.24 -0.98
C GLY A 241 30.28 7.84 -2.26
N ASP A 242 29.57 6.71 -2.24
CA ASP A 242 28.66 6.31 -3.32
C ASP A 242 27.32 7.02 -3.15
N THR A 243 27.23 8.23 -3.69
CA THR A 243 26.04 9.10 -3.64
C THR A 243 24.89 8.64 -4.52
N ALA A 244 25.10 7.63 -5.35
CA ALA A 244 24.02 6.94 -6.02
C ALA A 244 23.54 5.83 -5.08
N TRP A 245 22.25 5.87 -4.70
CA TRP A 245 21.53 4.62 -4.45
C TRP A 245 21.96 3.65 -5.55
N PRO A 246 22.50 2.46 -5.23
CA PRO A 246 22.96 1.54 -6.24
C PRO A 246 21.78 1.36 -7.19
N LYS A 247 21.92 1.90 -8.41
CA LYS A 247 20.86 1.81 -9.41
C LYS A 247 20.58 0.30 -9.49
N PRO A 248 19.37 -0.18 -9.13
CA PRO A 248 19.05 -1.59 -9.25
C PRO A 248 19.56 -2.03 -10.60
N ASP A 249 20.37 -3.09 -10.62
CA ASP A 249 21.05 -3.57 -11.82
C ASP A 249 20.08 -3.40 -13.00
N ALA A 250 20.45 -2.53 -13.94
CA ALA A 250 19.51 -2.03 -14.96
C ALA A 250 18.93 -3.18 -15.81
N SER A 251 19.55 -4.36 -15.74
CA SER A 251 19.12 -5.62 -16.34
C SER A 251 17.92 -6.28 -15.65
N LEU A 252 17.67 -6.00 -14.35
CA LEU A 252 16.56 -6.55 -13.56
C LEU A 252 15.47 -5.51 -13.24
N ALA A 253 15.73 -4.23 -13.50
CA ALA A 253 14.76 -3.16 -13.31
C ALA A 253 13.65 -3.28 -14.37
N PHE A 254 12.61 -4.05 -14.04
CA PHE A 254 11.31 -3.93 -14.68
C PHE A 254 10.94 -2.45 -14.70
N LYS A 255 11.04 -1.81 -15.87
CA LYS A 255 10.54 -0.46 -16.05
C LYS A 255 9.05 -0.60 -16.31
N PRO A 256 8.17 -0.31 -15.34
CA PRO A 256 6.76 -0.15 -15.69
C PRO A 256 6.68 0.85 -16.84
N GLN A 257 5.65 0.74 -17.68
CA GLN A 257 5.27 1.80 -18.61
C GLN A 257 4.96 3.05 -17.77
N LYS A 258 6.01 3.85 -17.50
CA LYS A 258 6.02 4.90 -16.48
C LYS A 258 4.95 5.94 -16.78
N GLU A 259 4.77 6.25 -18.06
CA GLU A 259 3.85 7.26 -18.57
C GLU A 259 2.40 6.92 -18.20
N ASP A 260 1.91 5.73 -18.57
CA ASP A 260 0.55 5.30 -18.24
C ASP A 260 0.26 5.27 -16.73
N LEU A 261 1.24 4.81 -15.93
CA LEU A 261 1.06 4.71 -14.48
C LEU A 261 1.00 6.11 -13.85
N LEU A 262 1.82 7.05 -14.32
CA LEU A 262 1.82 8.41 -13.83
C LEU A 262 0.47 9.11 -14.06
N ASP A 263 -0.10 8.95 -15.25
CA ASP A 263 -1.43 9.50 -15.57
C ASP A 263 -2.52 8.89 -14.69
N CYS A 264 -2.49 7.56 -14.48
CA CYS A 264 -3.41 6.87 -13.56
C CYS A 264 -3.29 7.39 -12.12
N LEU A 265 -2.06 7.65 -11.64
CA LEU A 265 -1.81 8.20 -10.30
C LEU A 265 -2.33 9.62 -10.16
N LEU A 266 -2.18 10.47 -11.19
CA LEU A 266 -2.72 11.84 -11.16
C LEU A 266 -4.25 11.86 -11.17
N ILE A 267 -4.88 11.00 -11.96
CA ILE A 267 -6.33 10.83 -11.94
C ILE A 267 -6.80 10.39 -10.55
N ALA A 268 -6.12 9.41 -9.96
CA ALA A 268 -6.42 8.95 -8.60
C ALA A 268 -6.20 10.06 -7.56
N ALA A 269 -5.13 10.86 -7.68
CA ALA A 269 -4.86 11.98 -6.78
C ALA A 269 -5.97 13.03 -6.82
N ARG A 270 -6.40 13.40 -8.03
CA ARG A 270 -7.53 14.31 -8.25
C ARG A 270 -8.81 13.77 -7.62
N GLN A 271 -9.12 12.49 -7.80
CA GLN A 271 -10.30 11.86 -7.21
C GLN A 271 -10.25 11.87 -5.69
N MET A 272 -9.13 11.48 -5.08
CA MET A 272 -8.96 11.48 -3.62
C MET A 272 -9.06 12.88 -3.02
N SER A 273 -8.46 13.89 -3.65
CA SER A 273 -8.55 15.29 -3.21
C SER A 273 -9.99 15.80 -3.31
N SER A 274 -10.67 15.53 -4.43
CA SER A 274 -12.08 15.92 -4.62
C SER A 274 -13.03 15.28 -3.60
N GLN A 275 -12.78 14.01 -3.23
CA GLN A 275 -13.57 13.30 -2.22
C GLN A 275 -13.42 13.92 -0.83
N MET A 276 -12.23 14.40 -0.49
CA MET A 276 -11.93 14.99 0.82
C MET A 276 -12.48 16.42 0.98
N GLN A 277 -12.68 17.12 -0.14
CA GLN A 277 -13.31 18.43 -0.16
C GLN A 277 -14.85 18.35 -0.06
N ALA A 278 -15.44 17.14 -0.11
CA ALA A 278 -16.87 16.98 0.04
C ALA A 278 -17.32 17.31 1.48
N PRO A 279 -18.45 18.00 1.69
CA PRO A 279 -18.95 18.36 3.03
C PRO A 279 -19.20 17.17 3.97
N SER A 280 -19.37 15.97 3.40
CA SER A 280 -19.59 14.72 4.11
C SER A 280 -18.30 13.95 4.43
N ALA A 281 -17.13 14.45 4.03
CA ALA A 281 -15.87 13.77 4.25
C ALA A 281 -15.50 13.77 5.74
N SER A 282 -15.30 12.58 6.31
CA SER A 282 -14.71 12.45 7.64
C SER A 282 -13.19 12.53 7.51
N PHE A 283 -12.57 13.58 8.07
CA PHE A 283 -11.12 13.72 8.11
C PHE A 283 -10.42 12.61 8.92
N ASP A 284 -11.17 11.86 9.74
CA ASP A 284 -10.66 10.79 10.61
C ASP A 284 -10.53 9.43 9.91
N CYS A 285 -10.73 9.35 8.59
CA CYS A 285 -10.61 8.09 7.87
C CYS A 285 -9.12 7.71 7.66
N HIS A 286 -8.50 7.14 8.70
CA HIS A 286 -7.11 6.71 8.72
C HIS A 286 -6.72 5.82 7.51
N GLY A 287 -7.64 4.97 7.03
CA GLY A 287 -7.41 4.13 5.85
C GLY A 287 -7.29 4.91 4.54
N GLU A 288 -8.01 6.03 4.41
CA GLU A 288 -7.93 6.91 3.23
C GLU A 288 -6.64 7.73 3.26
N ARG A 289 -6.28 8.29 4.43
CA ARG A 289 -4.98 8.96 4.63
C ARG A 289 -3.81 8.00 4.32
N THR A 290 -3.91 6.75 4.75
CA THR A 290 -2.90 5.70 4.44
C THR A 290 -2.77 5.49 2.94
N SER A 291 -3.91 5.45 2.23
CA SER A 291 -3.94 5.28 0.77
C SER A 291 -3.33 6.48 0.06
N MET A 292 -3.63 7.70 0.49
CA MET A 292 -3.00 8.91 -0.07
C MET A 292 -1.48 8.91 0.12
N ALA A 293 -1.00 8.52 1.30
CA ALA A 293 0.43 8.41 1.56
C ALA A 293 1.10 7.39 0.63
N MET A 294 0.48 6.22 0.43
CA MET A 294 0.95 5.21 -0.53
C MET A 294 0.96 5.75 -1.96
N LEU A 295 -0.07 6.52 -2.36
CA LEU A 295 -0.15 7.15 -3.68
C LEU A 295 0.98 8.14 -3.89
N ILE A 296 1.24 9.02 -2.93
CA ILE A 296 2.31 10.02 -3.01
C ILE A 296 3.68 9.33 -3.05
N SER A 297 3.90 8.31 -2.23
CA SER A 297 5.16 7.55 -2.22
C SER A 297 5.37 6.71 -3.46
N LEU A 298 4.30 6.20 -4.08
CA LEU A 298 4.41 5.57 -5.39
C LEU A 298 4.68 6.61 -6.48
N PHE A 299 3.98 7.75 -6.44
CA PHE A 299 4.18 8.85 -7.39
C PHE A 299 5.62 9.36 -7.36
N SER A 300 6.20 9.57 -6.19
CA SER A 300 7.56 10.10 -6.04
C SER A 300 8.66 9.18 -6.60
N VAL A 301 8.45 7.86 -6.58
CA VAL A 301 9.37 6.87 -7.16
C VAL A 301 9.20 6.77 -8.68
N ILE A 302 7.96 6.87 -9.18
CA ILE A 302 7.67 6.76 -10.62
C ILE A 302 8.02 8.05 -11.36
N TYR A 303 7.79 9.21 -10.72
CA TYR A 303 8.15 10.52 -11.24
C TYR A 303 9.67 10.70 -11.19
N ASP A 304 10.30 10.46 -12.34
CA ASP A 304 11.74 10.58 -12.51
C ASP A 304 12.16 12.05 -12.32
N VAL A 305 12.84 12.36 -11.21
CA VAL A 305 13.52 13.65 -11.08
C VAL A 305 14.79 13.53 -11.93
N PRO A 306 14.91 14.31 -13.02
CA PRO A 306 16.04 14.18 -13.93
C PRO A 306 17.33 14.42 -13.15
N ASP A 307 18.29 13.52 -13.32
CA ASP A 307 19.64 13.72 -12.81
C ASP A 307 20.18 15.02 -13.44
N PRO A 308 20.58 16.03 -12.64
CA PRO A 308 21.07 17.31 -13.15
C PRO A 308 22.27 17.17 -14.08
N ASN A 309 22.99 16.04 -14.03
CA ASN A 309 24.11 15.75 -14.91
C ASN A 309 23.70 15.17 -16.27
N THR A 310 22.47 14.67 -16.39
CA THR A 310 21.95 14.05 -17.62
C THR A 310 21.14 15.09 -18.40
N ARG A 311 21.79 15.79 -19.34
CA ARG A 311 21.21 16.86 -20.17
C ARG A 311 20.10 16.42 -21.14
N THR A 312 19.37 15.35 -20.86
CA THR A 312 18.24 14.90 -21.67
C THR A 312 17.00 15.75 -21.39
N LEU A 313 16.64 16.55 -22.38
CA LEU A 313 15.79 17.75 -22.39
C LEU A 313 14.26 17.55 -22.22
N ARG A 314 13.77 16.50 -21.56
CA ARG A 314 12.32 16.36 -21.30
C ARG A 314 12.03 15.87 -19.90
N THR A 315 12.05 16.80 -18.96
CA THR A 315 11.38 16.61 -17.67
C THR A 315 9.89 16.50 -17.97
N VAL A 316 9.21 15.43 -17.55
CA VAL A 316 7.74 15.44 -17.51
C VAL A 316 7.35 16.58 -16.59
N GLN A 317 6.89 17.70 -17.15
CA GLN A 317 6.51 18.85 -16.35
C GLN A 317 5.14 18.55 -15.75
N LEU A 318 5.11 18.43 -14.42
CA LEU A 318 3.85 18.34 -13.71
C LEU A 318 3.07 19.65 -13.95
N ARG A 319 1.85 19.54 -14.49
CA ARG A 319 0.98 20.72 -14.64
C ARG A 319 0.67 21.28 -13.26
N PRO A 320 0.51 22.61 -13.10
CA PRO A 320 0.18 23.22 -11.81
C PRO A 320 -1.03 22.59 -11.11
N GLU A 321 -2.04 22.17 -11.88
CA GLU A 321 -3.22 21.46 -11.38
C GLU A 321 -2.88 20.10 -10.75
N GLY A 322 -2.02 19.30 -11.39
CA GLY A 322 -1.58 18.02 -10.85
C GLY A 322 -0.76 18.19 -9.57
N LEU A 323 0.09 19.21 -9.53
CA LEU A 323 0.84 19.57 -8.33
C LEU A 323 -0.10 19.97 -7.18
N TYR A 324 -1.11 20.78 -7.47
CA TYR A 324 -2.10 21.20 -6.48
C TYR A 324 -2.76 20.00 -5.79
N TYR A 325 -3.23 19.00 -6.55
CA TYR A 325 -3.85 17.80 -5.97
C TYR A 325 -2.88 17.03 -5.07
N LEU A 326 -1.62 16.84 -5.49
CA LEU A 326 -0.62 16.14 -4.68
C LEU A 326 -0.30 16.90 -3.38
N LEU A 327 -0.21 18.23 -3.43
CA LEU A 327 0.00 19.06 -2.24
C LEU A 327 -1.19 18.99 -1.28
N ASP A 328 -2.41 18.98 -1.80
CA ASP A 328 -3.62 18.82 -1.00
C ASP A 328 -3.63 17.45 -0.29
N LEU A 329 -3.26 16.38 -0.99
CA LEU A 329 -3.11 15.06 -0.37
C LEU A 329 -2.00 15.03 0.69
N ILE A 330 -0.84 15.62 0.43
CA ILE A 330 0.26 15.72 1.41
C ILE A 330 -0.24 16.43 2.68
N TRP A 331 -0.98 17.52 2.51
CA TRP A 331 -1.56 18.27 3.62
C TRP A 331 -2.52 17.40 4.46
N ILE A 332 -3.42 16.66 3.81
CA ILE A 332 -4.37 15.75 4.46
C ILE A 332 -3.65 14.61 5.19
N VAL A 333 -2.61 14.04 4.58
CA VAL A 333 -1.80 12.96 5.18
C VAL A 333 -1.07 13.45 6.42
N ILE A 334 -0.51 14.66 6.36
CA ILE A 334 0.20 15.25 7.49
C ILE A 334 -0.74 15.51 8.67
N GLY A 335 -2.00 15.88 8.41
CA GLY A 335 -2.98 16.12 9.46
C GLY A 335 -2.59 17.33 10.31
N THR A 336 -2.97 18.53 9.88
CA THR A 336 -2.78 19.73 10.71
C THR A 336 -3.97 19.87 11.64
N GLU A 337 -3.81 19.44 12.90
CA GLU A 337 -4.65 19.98 13.96
C GLU A 337 -4.42 21.50 14.00
N ASN A 338 -5.51 22.25 13.98
CA ASN A 338 -5.54 23.70 13.77
C ASN A 338 -4.46 24.44 14.60
N ASN A 339 -3.52 25.08 13.91
CA ASN A 339 -2.58 26.09 14.42
C ASN A 339 -1.49 25.67 15.42
N SER A 340 -1.26 24.38 15.68
CA SER A 340 -0.12 23.98 16.51
C SER A 340 1.17 23.94 15.68
N PHE A 341 2.10 24.86 15.98
CA PHE A 341 3.47 24.83 15.43
C PHE A 341 4.38 23.83 16.16
N LEU A 342 3.78 22.98 17.00
CA LEU A 342 4.50 22.00 17.78
C LEU A 342 4.86 20.83 16.87
N PRO A 343 6.10 20.31 16.97
CA PRO A 343 6.44 19.11 16.24
C PRO A 343 5.58 17.94 16.72
N LEU A 344 5.22 17.06 15.80
CA LEU A 344 4.51 15.82 16.12
C LEU A 344 5.43 14.92 16.95
N GLU A 345 5.01 14.60 18.17
CA GLU A 345 5.74 13.68 19.06
C GLU A 345 5.59 12.23 18.61
N GLU A 346 4.43 11.88 18.06
CA GLU A 346 4.12 10.56 17.53
C GLU A 346 3.69 10.68 16.07
N LEU A 347 4.24 9.79 15.24
CA LEU A 347 3.84 9.69 13.83
C LEU A 347 2.86 8.55 13.66
N ASP A 348 1.74 8.82 13.00
CA ASP A 348 0.80 7.78 12.59
C ASP A 348 1.27 7.05 11.32
N LEU A 349 0.57 5.96 10.96
CA LEU A 349 0.93 5.14 9.81
C LEU A 349 1.00 5.92 8.48
N PRO A 350 -0.01 6.74 8.09
CA PRO A 350 0.07 7.60 6.91
C PRO A 350 1.32 8.49 6.89
N GLN A 351 1.62 9.16 8.00
CA GLN A 351 2.78 10.04 8.12
C GLN A 351 4.09 9.24 7.98
N ILE A 352 4.19 8.06 8.60
CA ILE A 352 5.35 7.18 8.45
C ILE A 352 5.51 6.72 7.00
N ILE A 353 4.43 6.35 6.31
CA ILE A 353 4.48 5.98 4.89
C ILE A 353 5.07 7.13 4.06
N LEU A 354 4.54 8.34 4.25
CA LEU A 354 4.96 9.52 3.52
C LEU A 354 6.44 9.89 3.78
N LEU A 355 6.90 9.77 5.02
CA LEU A 355 8.25 10.20 5.42
C LEU A 355 9.33 9.14 5.19
N ARG A 356 8.98 7.85 5.31
CA ARG A 356 9.94 6.74 5.30
C ARG A 356 10.06 6.04 3.95
N TRP A 357 8.98 5.96 3.18
CA TRP A 357 8.92 5.11 2.00
C TRP A 357 8.91 5.91 0.71
N GLY A 358 9.53 5.32 -0.31
CA GLY A 358 9.72 5.96 -1.62
C GLY A 358 10.71 7.11 -1.54
N ASP A 359 10.57 8.05 -2.47
CA ASP A 359 11.40 9.26 -2.55
C ASP A 359 10.58 10.52 -2.23
N SER A 360 9.49 10.37 -1.46
CA SER A 360 8.49 11.43 -1.25
C SER A 360 9.08 12.73 -0.70
N VAL A 361 9.95 12.66 0.29
CA VAL A 361 10.57 13.86 0.89
C VAL A 361 11.58 14.51 -0.07
N PRO A 362 12.59 13.78 -0.63
CA PRO A 362 13.48 14.36 -1.65
C PRO A 362 12.74 14.90 -2.88
N TRP A 363 11.74 14.17 -3.38
CA TRP A 363 10.90 14.56 -4.51
C TRP A 363 10.15 15.85 -4.19
N SER A 364 9.43 15.92 -3.06
CA SER A 364 8.70 17.13 -2.66
C SER A 364 9.63 18.33 -2.58
N TRP A 365 10.82 18.14 -1.99
CA TRP A 365 11.83 19.21 -1.91
C TRP A 365 12.32 19.66 -3.29
N SER A 366 12.56 18.73 -4.22
CA SER A 366 12.97 19.07 -5.58
C SER A 366 11.90 19.87 -6.33
N ILE A 367 10.62 19.56 -6.11
CA ILE A 367 9.50 20.27 -6.72
C ILE A 367 9.34 21.66 -6.12
N TRP A 368 9.52 21.81 -4.80
CA TRP A 368 9.41 23.11 -4.11
C TRP A 368 10.59 24.05 -4.36
N THR A 369 11.76 23.50 -4.69
CA THR A 369 12.95 24.30 -5.03
C THR A 369 13.03 24.65 -6.51
N ASP A 370 12.10 24.15 -7.33
CA ASP A 370 12.00 24.52 -8.73
C ASP A 370 11.54 25.98 -8.87
N GLU A 371 12.42 26.83 -9.39
CA GLU A 371 12.14 28.26 -9.62
C GLU A 371 10.91 28.50 -10.50
N ARG A 372 10.55 27.54 -11.36
CA ARG A 372 9.33 27.63 -12.19
C ARG A 372 8.05 27.55 -11.37
N ASN A 373 8.12 26.94 -10.20
CA ASN A 373 7.03 26.89 -9.22
C ASN A 373 7.11 28.06 -8.22
N ALA A 374 8.16 28.88 -8.27
CA ALA A 374 8.21 30.12 -7.51
C ALA A 374 7.07 31.03 -8.02
N ASN A 375 6.22 31.49 -7.10
CA ASN A 375 5.04 32.33 -7.37
C ASN A 375 3.79 31.61 -7.90
N THR A 376 3.74 30.27 -7.93
CA THR A 376 2.41 29.63 -7.92
C THR A 376 1.81 29.87 -6.54
N GLU A 377 1.03 30.94 -6.40
CA GLU A 377 0.43 31.46 -5.15
C GLU A 377 -0.41 30.44 -4.35
N HIS A 378 -0.53 29.22 -4.87
CA HIS A 378 -1.28 28.10 -4.33
C HIS A 378 -0.40 27.04 -3.65
N LEU A 379 0.92 27.24 -3.59
CA LEU A 379 1.71 26.62 -2.55
C LEU A 379 1.28 27.27 -1.23
N ARG A 380 0.14 26.80 -0.66
CA ARG A 380 -0.09 26.85 0.79
C ARG A 380 1.25 26.47 1.36
N LEU A 381 1.89 27.40 2.06
CA LEU A 381 3.28 27.26 2.43
C LEU A 381 3.36 26.06 3.38
N VAL A 382 3.55 24.87 2.82
CA VAL A 382 3.95 23.67 3.54
C VAL A 382 5.45 23.78 3.53
N ARG A 383 5.99 24.65 4.38
CA ARG A 383 7.40 24.56 4.67
C ARG A 383 7.53 23.30 5.51
N LEU A 384 7.71 22.16 4.86
CA LEU A 384 8.09 20.93 5.53
C LEU A 384 9.52 21.14 6.03
N GLY A 385 9.66 21.84 7.15
CA GLY A 385 10.88 21.85 7.93
C GLY A 385 10.99 20.49 8.57
N CYS A 386 11.37 19.48 7.80
CA CYS A 386 11.90 18.25 8.34
C CYS A 386 13.22 18.60 9.05
N THR A 387 13.15 19.13 10.27
CA THR A 387 14.28 19.01 11.21
C THR A 387 14.20 17.58 11.74
N ILE A 388 14.49 16.61 10.87
CA ILE A 388 14.73 15.25 11.32
C ILE A 388 15.95 15.40 12.25
N LEU A 389 15.76 15.47 13.56
CA LEU A 389 16.85 15.31 14.50
C LEU A 389 17.03 13.80 14.53
N ILE A 390 18.02 13.42 13.75
CA ILE A 390 18.17 12.06 13.32
C ILE A 390 18.89 11.30 14.41
N GLY A 391 18.16 10.54 15.22
CA GLY A 391 18.81 9.38 15.83
C GLY A 391 19.41 8.51 14.73
N HIS A 392 20.60 7.94 14.95
CA HIS A 392 21.59 7.34 14.01
C HIS A 392 21.13 6.71 12.66
N TYR A 393 19.85 6.45 12.42
CA TYR A 393 19.25 5.69 11.33
C TYR A 393 18.90 6.48 10.03
N PHE A 394 18.65 7.79 10.08
CA PHE A 394 18.15 8.58 8.91
C PHE A 394 19.16 9.57 8.28
N GLN A 395 20.32 9.82 8.90
CA GLN A 395 21.27 10.90 8.53
C GLN A 395 21.77 10.82 7.07
N PRO A 396 21.93 9.63 6.48
CA PRO A 396 22.38 9.49 5.11
C PRO A 396 21.35 9.83 4.03
N CYS A 397 20.04 9.86 4.35
CA CYS A 397 18.98 10.11 3.35
C CYS A 397 18.79 11.59 3.02
N LEU A 398 19.41 12.49 3.80
CA LEU A 398 19.30 13.92 3.57
C LEU A 398 20.26 14.39 2.46
N PRO A 399 19.78 15.26 1.54
CA PRO A 399 20.60 16.01 0.60
C PRO A 399 21.79 16.73 1.29
N PRO A 400 22.95 16.87 0.63
CA PRO A 400 24.16 17.47 1.23
C PRO A 400 23.96 18.88 1.80
N ASN A 401 23.06 19.66 1.20
CA ASN A 401 22.66 21.00 1.64
C ASN A 401 21.88 20.98 2.96
N MET A 402 21.13 19.91 3.28
CA MET A 402 20.37 19.79 4.54
C MET A 402 21.24 19.39 5.73
N ARG A 403 22.32 18.61 5.51
CA ARG A 403 23.19 18.14 6.62
C ARG A 403 23.95 19.26 7.33
N LYS A 404 24.18 20.39 6.67
CA LYS A 404 24.85 21.57 7.27
C LYS A 404 24.04 22.21 8.40
N TYR A 405 22.76 21.89 8.52
CA TYR A 405 21.84 22.46 9.50
C TYR A 405 21.60 21.56 10.72
N LEU A 406 22.24 20.38 10.81
CA LEU A 406 22.05 19.40 11.90
C LEU A 406 23.20 19.46 12.92
N GLY A 407 22.91 19.96 14.13
CA GLY A 407 23.80 19.89 15.29
C GLY A 407 23.87 18.48 15.90
N SER A 408 24.94 18.19 16.67
CA SER A 408 25.42 16.83 16.95
C SER A 408 24.76 16.05 18.10
N THR A 409 23.58 16.41 18.61
CA THR A 409 23.02 15.73 19.80
C THR A 409 21.49 15.79 19.84
N SER A 410 20.82 14.63 19.69
CA SER A 410 19.51 14.19 20.26
C SER A 410 18.73 13.26 19.30
N ASP A 411 18.15 12.16 19.83
CA ASP A 411 17.37 11.12 19.12
C ASP A 411 15.86 11.45 18.96
N VAL A 412 15.48 12.61 18.41
CA VAL A 412 14.04 12.98 18.28
C VAL A 412 13.73 13.52 16.89
N VAL A 413 12.84 12.86 16.14
CA VAL A 413 12.42 13.36 14.81
C VAL A 413 11.44 14.52 14.98
N TYR A 414 11.79 15.72 14.50
CA TYR A 414 10.87 16.87 14.52
C TYR A 414 10.42 17.21 13.09
N LEU A 415 9.14 16.99 12.80
CA LEU A 415 8.51 17.56 11.61
C LEU A 415 7.99 18.95 11.97
N LYS A 416 8.69 20.01 11.57
CA LYS A 416 8.28 21.39 11.78
C LYS A 416 7.69 21.97 10.51
N ILE A 417 6.36 22.04 10.46
CA ILE A 417 5.67 22.58 9.31
C ILE A 417 5.43 24.08 9.53
N TYR A 418 6.03 24.94 8.72
CA TYR A 418 5.77 26.37 8.81
C TYR A 418 4.66 26.75 7.85
N GLN A 419 3.57 27.28 8.39
CA GLN A 419 2.53 27.98 7.63
C GLN A 419 2.83 29.47 7.67
N HIS A 420 3.14 30.07 6.52
CA HIS A 420 3.20 31.53 6.39
C HIS A 420 1.93 31.96 5.67
N HIS A 421 1.05 32.68 6.36
CA HIS A 421 0.02 33.45 5.67
C HIS A 421 0.74 34.64 5.02
N ALA A 422 0.76 34.69 3.70
CA ALA A 422 1.01 35.95 3.00
C ALA A 422 -0.25 36.79 3.20
N SER A 423 -0.15 37.80 4.06
CA SER A 423 -1.19 38.80 4.29
C SER A 423 -1.25 39.80 3.14
#